data_AF-A0A7V8WT26-F1
#
_entry.id   AF-A0A7V8WT26-F1
#
_cell.length_a   1.000
_cell.length_b   1.000
_cell.length_c   1.000
_cell.angle_alpha   90.00
_cell.angle_beta   90.00
_cell.angle_gamma   90.00
#
_symmetry.space_group_name_H-M   'P 1'
#
loop_
_entity.id
_entity.type
_entity.pdbx_description
1 polymer ?
#
loop_
_entity_poly.entity_id
_entity_poly.type
_entity_poly.pdbx_seq_one_letter_code
_entity_poly.pdbx_strand_id
1 'polypeptide(L)'
;MSIQTEIDAEQQARISAHMALYRRFMQMVFADPAIADEIPGGAFLYLLPEDDPELAAVEQAAADKAARAGKLVYVRSLPPA
;
A
#
# COMPACT_ATOMS: atom_id res chain seq x y z
N MET A 1 22.37 8.74 -20.32
CA MET A 1 21.89 7.85 -19.26
C MET A 1 21.20 6.67 -19.94
N SER A 2 21.45 5.43 -19.52
CA SER A 2 20.86 4.25 -20.17
C SER A 2 19.44 4.03 -19.67
N ILE A 3 18.52 3.66 -20.56
CA ILE A 3 17.10 3.39 -20.25
C ILE A 3 16.93 2.37 -19.10
N GLN A 4 17.84 1.39 -18.99
CA GLN A 4 17.84 0.41 -17.91
C GLN A 4 17.98 1.03 -16.52
N THR A 5 18.85 2.03 -16.36
CA THR A 5 19.13 2.67 -15.07
C THR A 5 17.93 3.48 -14.56
N GLU A 6 17.15 4.07 -15.46
CA GLU A 6 15.94 4.81 -15.11
C GLU A 6 14.81 3.88 -14.64
N ILE A 7 14.65 2.74 -15.30
CA ILE A 7 13.66 1.71 -14.92
C ILE A 7 13.98 1.15 -13.53
N ASP A 8 15.25 0.86 -13.24
CA ASP A 8 15.67 0.32 -11.95
C ASP A 8 15.41 1.33 -10.80
N ALA A 9 15.69 2.62 -11.05
CA ALA A 9 15.47 3.67 -10.06
C ALA A 9 13.97 3.87 -9.77
N GLU A 10 13.11 3.83 -10.80
CA GLU A 10 11.67 3.95 -10.64
C GLU A 10 11.09 2.77 -9.85
N GLN A 11 11.53 1.54 -10.15
CA GLN A 11 11.12 0.36 -9.38
C GLN A 11 11.56 0.44 -7.93
N GLN A 12 12.79 0.87 -7.67
CA GLN A 12 13.30 1.04 -6.31
C GLN A 12 12.52 2.11 -5.54
N ALA A 13 12.15 3.22 -6.19
CA ALA A 13 11.34 4.27 -5.59
C ALA A 13 9.94 3.73 -5.19
N ARG A 14 9.31 2.93 -6.06
CA ARG A 14 8.02 2.30 -5.76
C ARG A 14 8.10 1.33 -4.59
N ILE A 15 9.12 0.47 -4.56
CA ILE A 15 9.35 -0.45 -3.43
C ILE A 15 9.54 0.33 -2.13
N SER A 16 10.33 1.41 -2.18
CA SER A 16 10.56 2.28 -1.03
C SER A 16 9.25 2.90 -0.51
N ALA A 17 8.40 3.40 -1.42
CA ALA A 17 7.10 3.97 -1.07
C ALA A 17 6.18 2.94 -0.40
N HIS A 18 6.05 1.73 -0.97
CA HIS A 18 5.22 0.67 -0.38
C HIS A 18 5.71 0.27 1.02
N MET A 19 7.04 0.18 1.22
CA MET A 19 7.61 -0.14 2.52
C MET A 19 7.39 0.98 3.55
N ALA A 20 7.36 2.24 3.11
CA ALA A 20 7.03 3.37 3.97
C ALA A 20 5.57 3.33 4.42
N LEU A 21 4.63 3.05 3.50
CA LEU A 21 3.21 2.86 3.84
C LEU A 21 3.01 1.70 4.81
N TYR A 22 3.64 0.55 4.54
CA TYR A 22 3.55 -0.60 5.43
C TYR A 22 4.12 -0.30 6.83
N ARG A 23 5.22 0.45 6.92
CA ARG A 23 5.77 0.88 8.22
C ARG A 23 4.78 1.74 9.00
N ARG A 24 4.14 2.73 8.35
CA ARG A 24 3.12 3.59 8.97
C ARG A 24 1.94 2.76 9.46
N PHE A 25 1.47 1.82 8.64
CA PHE A 25 0.42 0.90 9.03
C PHE A 25 0.79 0.06 10.26
N MET A 26 2.01 -0.50 10.30
CA MET A 26 2.46 -1.26 11.47
C MET A 26 2.54 -0.40 12.73
N GLN A 27 2.93 0.88 12.62
CA GLN A 27 2.88 1.80 13.76
C GLN A 27 1.46 1.98 14.30
N MET A 28 0.46 2.09 13.42
CA MET A 28 -0.94 2.14 13.82
C MET A 28 -1.37 0.84 14.52
N VAL A 29 -1.02 -0.33 13.96
CA VAL A 29 -1.32 -1.63 14.57
C VAL A 29 -0.66 -1.79 15.94
N PHE A 30 0.57 -1.29 16.12
CA PHE A 30 1.22 -1.31 17.42
C PHE A 30 0.55 -0.36 18.44
N ALA A 31 -0.01 0.76 17.97
CA ALA A 31 -0.75 1.68 18.82
C ALA A 31 -2.16 1.15 19.16
N ASP A 32 -2.80 0.46 18.23
CA ASP A 32 -4.11 -0.16 18.38
C ASP A 32 -4.14 -1.55 17.70
N PRO A 33 -3.92 -2.62 18.48
CA PRO A 33 -3.90 -3.98 17.94
C PRO A 33 -5.22 -4.45 17.32
N ALA A 34 -6.36 -3.84 17.68
CA ALA A 34 -7.67 -4.21 17.12
C ALA A 34 -7.75 -3.97 15.61
N ILE A 35 -6.89 -3.10 15.08
CA ILE A 35 -6.72 -2.87 13.64
C ILE A 35 -6.34 -4.17 12.91
N ALA A 36 -5.50 -5.01 13.52
CA ALA A 36 -5.09 -6.27 12.90
C ALA A 36 -6.25 -7.27 12.82
N ASP A 37 -7.17 -7.22 13.79
CA ASP A 37 -8.35 -8.09 13.84
C ASP A 37 -9.38 -7.74 12.76
N GLU A 38 -9.35 -6.51 12.23
CA GLU A 38 -10.18 -6.09 11.09
C GLU A 38 -9.75 -6.76 9.77
N ILE A 39 -8.50 -7.21 9.66
CA ILE A 39 -7.95 -7.72 8.41
C ILE A 39 -8.38 -9.17 8.23
N PRO A 40 -9.16 -9.50 7.18
CA PRO A 40 -9.53 -10.87 6.92
C PRO A 40 -8.29 -11.73 6.63
N GLY A 41 -8.25 -12.94 7.19
CA GLY A 41 -7.17 -13.88 6.93
C GLY A 41 -7.00 -14.15 5.42
N GLY A 42 -5.78 -13.95 4.91
CA GLY A 42 -5.46 -14.15 3.49
C GLY A 42 -5.86 -12.98 2.57
N ALA A 43 -6.32 -11.86 3.11
CA ALA A 43 -6.55 -10.65 2.33
C ALA A 43 -5.24 -10.01 1.85
N PHE A 44 -5.27 -9.44 0.65
CA PHE A 44 -4.25 -8.52 0.18
C PHE A 44 -4.52 -7.14 0.78
N LEU A 45 -3.54 -6.61 1.50
CA LEU A 45 -3.59 -5.30 2.13
C LEU A 45 -3.15 -4.22 1.15
N TYR A 46 -4.01 -3.22 0.94
CA TYR A 46 -3.70 -2.01 0.18
C TYR A 46 -3.91 -0.79 1.08
N LEU A 47 -2.94 0.12 1.06
CA LEU A 47 -2.86 1.25 1.97
C LEU A 47 -2.94 2.54 1.17
N LEU A 48 -3.92 3.39 1.49
CA LEU A 48 -4.19 4.63 0.77
C LEU A 48 -3.72 5.83 1.61
N PRO A 49 -2.55 6.42 1.34
CA PRO A 49 -2.10 7.62 2.04
C PRO A 49 -3.02 8.82 1.74
N GLU A 50 -3.49 9.50 2.78
CA GLU A 50 -4.28 10.74 2.65
C GLU A 50 -3.42 11.93 2.23
N ASP A 51 -2.12 11.87 2.51
CA ASP A 51 -1.11 12.89 2.20
C ASP A 51 -0.52 12.78 0.78
N ASP A 52 -0.80 11.70 0.05
CA ASP A 52 -0.31 11.47 -1.31
C ASP A 52 -1.43 10.90 -2.21
N PRO A 53 -2.26 11.76 -2.83
CA PRO A 53 -3.39 11.31 -3.65
C PRO A 53 -2.95 10.57 -4.92
N GLU A 54 -1.74 10.81 -5.43
CA GLU A 54 -1.23 10.11 -6.61
C GLU A 54 -0.90 8.66 -6.25
N LEU A 55 -0.18 8.45 -5.13
CA LEU A 55 0.11 7.11 -4.63
C LEU A 55 -1.17 6.38 -4.20
N ALA A 56 -2.13 7.07 -3.56
CA ALA A 56 -3.42 6.49 -3.22
C ALA A 56 -4.19 6.02 -4.47
N ALA A 57 -4.17 6.77 -5.57
CA ALA A 57 -4.80 6.35 -6.82
C ALA A 57 -4.13 5.10 -7.42
N VAL A 58 -2.80 5.00 -7.34
CA VAL A 58 -2.03 3.82 -7.78
C VAL A 58 -2.39 2.59 -6.95
N GLU A 59 -2.42 2.72 -5.62
CA GLU A 59 -2.78 1.64 -4.70
C GLU A 59 -4.23 1.20 -4.88
N GLN A 60 -5.16 2.15 -5.05
CA GLN A 60 -6.57 1.84 -5.33
C GLN A 60 -6.73 1.09 -6.65
N ALA A 61 -6.04 1.51 -7.71
CA ALA A 61 -6.08 0.82 -9.00
C ALA A 61 -5.52 -0.62 -8.90
N ALA A 62 -4.49 -0.83 -8.08
CA ALA A 62 -3.93 -2.15 -7.81
C ALA A 62 -4.90 -3.02 -6.99
N ALA A 63 -5.56 -2.45 -5.99
CA ALA A 63 -6.60 -3.10 -5.19
C ALA A 63 -7.79 -3.55 -6.06
N ASP A 64 -8.29 -2.65 -6.90
CA ASP A 64 -9.38 -2.93 -7.85
C ASP A 64 -9.02 -4.07 -8.81
N LYS A 65 -7.78 -4.06 -9.31
CA LYS A 65 -7.28 -5.12 -10.18
C LYS A 65 -7.24 -6.47 -9.46
N ALA A 66 -6.78 -6.51 -8.22
CA ALA A 66 -6.75 -7.73 -7.41
C ALA A 66 -8.17 -8.24 -7.10
N ALA A 67 -9.09 -7.35 -6.75
CA ALA A 67 -10.49 -7.68 -6.50
C ALA A 67 -11.17 -8.26 -7.75
N ARG A 68 -10.96 -7.64 -8.92
CA ARG A 68 -11.46 -8.16 -10.21
C ARG A 68 -10.87 -9.52 -10.58
N ALA A 69 -9.67 -9.85 -10.09
CA ALA A 69 -9.05 -11.16 -10.23
C ALA A 69 -9.54 -12.19 -9.18
N GLY A 70 -10.55 -11.85 -8.37
CA GLY A 70 -11.13 -12.72 -7.36
C GLY A 70 -10.28 -12.85 -6.09
N LYS A 71 -9.33 -11.94 -5.85
CA LYS A 71 -8.58 -11.91 -4.59
C LYS A 71 -9.41 -11.25 -3.50
N LEU A 72 -9.26 -11.74 -2.27
CA LEU A 72 -9.75 -11.06 -1.08
C LEU A 72 -8.87 -9.82 -0.86
N VAL A 73 -9.48 -8.65 -0.79
CA VAL A 73 -8.78 -7.37 -0.73
C VAL A 73 -9.28 -6.60 0.49
N TYR A 74 -8.36 -6.06 1.28
CA TYR A 74 -8.64 -5.12 2.35
C TYR A 74 -7.93 -3.80 2.05
N VAL A 75 -8.71 -2.73 1.97
CA VAL A 75 -8.22 -1.39 1.65
C VAL A 75 -8.39 -0.51 2.88
N ARG A 76 -7.36 0.27 3.24
CA ARG A 76 -7.41 1.17 4.39
C ARG A 76 -6.81 2.54 4.09
N SER A 77 -7.48 3.58 4.59
CA SER A 77 -6.93 4.94 4.61
C SER A 77 -5.79 5.04 5.63
N LEU A 78 -4.72 5.75 5.27
CA LEU A 78 -3.63 6.08 6.16
C LEU A 78 -3.64 7.60 6.41
N PRO A 79 -3.89 8.03 7.66
CA PRO A 79 -3.82 9.46 8.00
C PRO A 79 -2.39 9.97 7.82
N PRO A 80 -2.18 11.28 7.55
CA PRO A 80 -0.87 11.88 7.34
C PRO A 80 0.13 11.52 8.45
N ALA A 81 1.41 11.37 8.09
CA ALA A 81 2.49 11.03 9.02
C ALA A 81 2.79 12.16 10.03
#